data_AF-A0A936FAQ3-F1
#
_entry.id   AF-A0A936FAQ3-F1
#
_cell.length_a   1.000
_cell.length_b   1.000
_cell.length_c   1.000
_cell.angle_alpha   90.00
_cell.angle_beta   90.00
_cell.angle_gamma   90.00
#
_symmetry.space_group_name_H-M   'P 1'
#
loop_
_entity.id
_entity.type
_entity.pdbx_description
1 polymer ?
#
loop_
_entity_poly.entity_id
_entity_poly.type
_entity_poly.pdbx_seq_one_letter_code
_entity_poly.pdbx_strand_id
1 'polypeptide(L)'
;MSRHSLVPLPEHGAIYEIAIGWDRPLGSFFVIIFGTPDDDDSAPGGDELTPLLWEGAAPGALITPEAAIAFAAPYAVIPDGLAALLAADRQAEGGSVDRPAQRSALAALWPKPKGRP
;
A
#
# COMPACT_ATOMS: atom_id res chain seq x y z
N MET A 1 7.16 -9.42 -1.16
CA MET A 1 6.40 -8.20 -0.82
C MET A 1 5.76 -8.45 0.53
N SER A 2 6.12 -7.63 1.52
CA SER A 2 5.49 -7.64 2.84
C SER A 2 4.36 -6.61 2.85
N ARG A 3 3.33 -6.84 3.65
CA ARG A 3 2.19 -5.94 3.82
C ARG A 3 1.70 -6.04 5.26
N HIS A 4 1.45 -4.90 5.86
CA HIS A 4 0.82 -4.74 7.17
C HIS A 4 -0.39 -3.82 7.02
N SER A 5 -1.48 -4.17 7.70
CA SER A 5 -2.69 -3.35 7.74
C SER A 5 -2.65 -2.49 8.99
N LEU A 6 -2.86 -1.18 8.82
CA LEU A 6 -2.98 -0.22 9.91
C LEU A 6 -4.44 0.14 10.14
N VAL A 7 -4.75 0.45 11.40
CA VAL A 7 -6.08 0.88 11.80
C VAL A 7 -6.27 2.34 11.40
N PRO A 8 -7.31 2.70 10.61
CA PRO A 8 -7.62 4.09 10.28
C PRO A 8 -7.89 4.93 11.53
N LEU A 9 -7.55 6.22 11.48
CA LEU A 9 -7.96 7.15 12.54
C LEU A 9 -9.48 7.35 12.52
N PRO A 10 -10.15 7.50 13.69
CA PRO A 10 -11.60 7.63 13.77
C PRO A 10 -12.18 8.82 12.99
N GLU A 11 -11.40 9.90 12.79
CA GLU A 11 -11.81 11.04 11.98
C GLU A 11 -11.95 10.72 10.47
N HIS A 12 -11.35 9.64 10.00
CA HIS A 12 -11.38 9.21 8.59
C HIS A 12 -12.37 8.07 8.38
N GLY A 13 -13.65 8.31 8.66
CA GLY A 13 -14.72 7.30 8.55
C GLY A 13 -14.95 6.74 7.13
N ALA A 14 -14.35 7.35 6.10
CA ALA A 14 -14.40 6.88 4.71
C ALA A 14 -13.20 5.95 4.35
N ILE A 15 -12.26 5.74 5.27
CA ILE A 15 -11.11 4.85 5.06
C ILE A 15 -11.39 3.52 5.76
N TYR A 16 -11.31 2.43 5.00
CA TYR A 16 -11.47 1.07 5.51
C TYR A 16 -10.16 0.49 6.04
N GLU A 17 -9.07 0.68 5.27
CA GLU A 17 -7.77 0.08 5.58
C GLU A 17 -6.64 0.97 5.04
N ILE A 18 -5.53 1.04 5.77
CA ILE A 18 -4.25 1.54 5.24
C ILE A 18 -3.27 0.38 5.21
N ALA A 19 -2.84 -0.03 4.04
CA ALA A 19 -1.79 -1.04 3.85
C ALA A 19 -0.43 -0.36 3.71
N ILE A 20 0.57 -0.83 4.47
CA ILE A 20 1.96 -0.37 4.40
C ILE A 20 2.91 -1.57 4.27
N GLY A 21 3.99 -1.46 3.50
CA GLY A 21 4.91 -2.58 3.34
C GLY A 21 6.11 -2.32 2.46
N TRP A 22 6.84 -3.38 2.13
CA TRP A 22 8.01 -3.36 1.24
C TRP A 22 7.75 -4.12 -0.05
N ASP A 23 8.05 -3.48 -1.18
CA ASP A 23 8.03 -4.07 -2.51
C ASP A 23 9.48 -4.26 -3.01
N ARG A 24 9.94 -5.52 -3.02
CA ARG A 24 11.28 -5.89 -3.50
C ARG A 24 11.47 -5.63 -5.00
N PRO A 25 10.55 -6.01 -5.92
CA PRO A 25 10.65 -5.62 -7.33
C PRO A 25 10.85 -4.11 -7.57
N LEU A 26 10.18 -3.26 -6.80
CA LEU A 26 10.32 -1.80 -6.90
C LEU A 26 11.49 -1.24 -6.08
N GLY A 27 12.02 -2.03 -5.13
CA GLY A 27 13.01 -1.55 -4.16
C GLY A 27 12.46 -0.35 -3.38
N SER A 28 11.17 -0.37 -3.06
CA SER A 28 10.46 0.75 -2.45
C SER A 28 9.52 0.24 -1.37
N PHE A 29 9.38 1.00 -0.28
CA PHE A 29 8.21 0.89 0.58
C PHE A 29 6.98 1.38 -0.19
N PHE A 30 5.80 0.97 0.26
CA PHE A 30 4.54 1.43 -0.29
C PHE A 30 3.54 1.72 0.82
N VAL A 31 2.60 2.61 0.53
CA VAL A 31 1.40 2.86 1.34
C VAL A 31 0.21 2.92 0.40
N ILE A 32 -0.84 2.14 0.69
CA ILE A 32 -2.11 2.14 -0.04
C ILE A 32 -3.22 2.43 0.96
N ILE A 33 -4.04 3.43 0.66
CA ILE A 33 -5.23 3.77 1.44
C ILE A 33 -6.45 3.23 0.69
N PHE A 34 -7.21 2.38 1.34
CA PHE A 34 -8.44 1.80 0.82
C PHE A 34 -9.65 2.52 1.40
N GLY A 35 -10.57 2.93 0.52
CA GLY A 35 -11.84 3.49 0.93
C GLY A 35 -12.80 2.41 1.43
N THR A 36 -13.82 2.83 2.17
CA THR A 36 -14.99 1.97 2.41
C THR A 36 -15.60 1.55 1.07
N PRO A 37 -16.04 0.29 0.91
CA PRO A 37 -16.81 -0.11 -0.25
C PRO A 37 -18.01 0.83 -0.39
N ASP A 38 -18.28 1.29 -1.60
CA ASP A 38 -19.54 1.97 -1.88
C ASP A 38 -20.64 0.89 -1.79
N ASP A 39 -21.74 1.16 -1.09
CA ASP A 39 -22.91 0.27 -1.04
C ASP A 39 -23.64 0.19 -2.41
N ASP A 40 -23.10 0.84 -3.45
CA ASP A 40 -23.64 0.81 -4.80
C ASP A 40 -23.28 -0.52 -5.50
N ASP A 41 -24.20 -1.48 -5.38
CA ASP A 41 -24.27 -2.78 -6.08
C ASP A 41 -24.09 -2.70 -7.62
N SER A 42 -24.03 -1.50 -8.21
CA SER A 42 -23.88 -1.27 -9.65
C SER A 42 -22.42 -1.21 -10.13
N ALA A 43 -21.43 -1.13 -9.23
CA ALA A 43 -20.02 -1.17 -9.62
C ALA A 43 -19.61 -2.61 -10.00
N PRO A 44 -19.05 -2.85 -11.20
CA PRO A 44 -18.55 -4.17 -11.57
C PRO A 44 -17.31 -4.51 -10.73
N GLY A 45 -17.53 -5.14 -9.58
CA GLY A 45 -16.49 -5.46 -8.60
C GLY A 45 -16.99 -5.41 -7.15
N GLY A 46 -18.23 -5.86 -6.90
CA GLY A 46 -18.81 -5.92 -5.56
C GLY A 46 -17.85 -6.56 -4.55
N ASP A 47 -17.66 -5.88 -3.42
CA ASP A 47 -16.73 -6.16 -2.32
C ASP A 47 -15.23 -5.85 -2.54
N GLU A 48 -14.79 -5.36 -3.72
CA GLU A 48 -13.38 -4.98 -3.89
C GLU A 48 -13.07 -3.58 -3.32
N LEU A 49 -12.19 -3.54 -2.32
CA LEU A 49 -11.70 -2.30 -1.72
C LEU A 49 -11.02 -1.43 -2.78
N THR A 50 -11.58 -0.25 -3.04
CA THR A 50 -11.03 0.69 -4.02
C THR A 50 -9.86 1.48 -3.39
N PRO A 51 -8.66 1.44 -3.97
CA PRO A 51 -7.55 2.25 -3.50
C PRO A 51 -7.83 3.73 -3.78
N LEU A 52 -7.95 4.54 -2.73
CA LEU A 52 -8.11 5.98 -2.80
C LEU A 52 -6.78 6.69 -3.08
N LEU A 53 -5.70 6.16 -2.50
CA LEU A 53 -4.35 6.72 -2.62
C LEU A 53 -3.33 5.60 -2.59
N TRP A 54 -2.30 5.71 -3.43
CA TRP A 54 -1.17 4.79 -3.46
C TRP A 54 0.14 5.56 -3.65
N GLU A 55 1.01 5.49 -2.64
CA GLU A 55 2.38 5.99 -2.68
C GLU A 55 3.38 4.83 -2.68
N GLY A 56 4.54 5.00 -3.33
CA GLY A 56 5.52 3.91 -3.48
C GLY A 56 5.28 2.98 -4.67
N ALA A 57 4.41 3.38 -5.61
CA ALA A 57 4.13 2.63 -6.85
C ALA A 57 5.21 2.81 -7.94
N ALA A 58 6.30 3.52 -7.65
CA ALA A 58 7.43 3.73 -8.56
C ALA A 58 8.74 3.25 -7.91
N PRO A 59 9.73 2.82 -8.72
CA PRO A 59 11.00 2.35 -8.18
C PRO A 59 11.69 3.41 -7.31
N GLY A 60 12.03 3.03 -6.08
CA GLY A 60 12.71 3.92 -5.13
C GLY A 60 11.93 5.16 -4.68
N ALA A 61 10.60 5.19 -4.83
CA ALA A 61 9.78 6.33 -4.40
C ALA A 61 9.77 6.53 -2.88
N LEU A 62 9.74 5.44 -2.10
CA LEU A 62 9.87 5.45 -0.64
C LEU A 62 11.02 4.54 -0.22
N ILE A 63 12.14 5.11 0.24
CA ILE A 63 13.37 4.35 0.54
C ILE A 63 13.61 4.10 2.04
N THR A 64 12.83 4.75 2.90
CA THR A 64 12.93 4.61 4.35
C THR A 64 11.59 4.19 4.97
N PRO A 65 11.60 3.33 6.02
CA PRO A 65 10.42 3.04 6.81
C PRO A 65 9.76 4.31 7.34
N GLU A 66 10.56 5.29 7.75
CA GLU A 66 10.09 6.54 8.34
C GLU A 66 9.33 7.39 7.33
N ALA A 67 9.72 7.40 6.05
CA ALA A 67 8.98 8.11 5.00
C ALA A 67 7.62 7.46 4.74
N ALA A 68 7.57 6.13 4.70
CA ALA A 68 6.31 5.40 4.55
C ALA A 68 5.38 5.63 5.75
N ILE A 69 5.92 5.61 6.98
CA ILE A 69 5.17 5.91 8.20
C ILE A 69 4.69 7.35 8.21
N ALA A 70 5.54 8.32 7.86
CA ALA A 70 5.15 9.72 7.79
C ALA A 70 4.01 9.98 6.79
N PHE A 71 3.97 9.21 5.70
CA PHE A 71 2.87 9.25 4.75
C PHE A 71 1.58 8.62 5.31
N ALA A 72 1.68 7.54 6.08
CA ALA A 72 0.52 6.86 6.68
C ALA A 72 -0.03 7.54 7.94
N ALA A 73 0.83 8.26 8.68
CA ALA A 73 0.52 8.85 9.99
C ALA A 73 -0.69 9.81 10.01
N PRO A 74 -0.98 10.60 8.96
CA PRO A 74 -2.19 11.42 8.93
C PRO A 74 -3.49 10.62 8.85
N TYR A 75 -3.43 9.33 8.51
CA TYR A 75 -4.60 8.50 8.19
C TYR A 75 -4.79 7.31 9.15
N ALA A 76 -3.72 6.89 9.83
CA ALA A 76 -3.72 5.64 10.58
C ALA A 76 -3.06 5.78 11.96
N VAL A 77 -3.52 4.93 12.89
CA VAL A 77 -2.81 4.67 14.15
C VAL A 77 -1.51 3.94 13.84
N ILE A 78 -0.38 4.52 14.24
CA ILE A 78 0.95 3.95 14.02
C ILE A 78 1.35 3.09 15.22
N PRO A 79 1.50 1.76 15.07
CA PRO A 79 1.99 0.91 16.15
C PRO A 79 3.45 1.20 16.49
N ASP A 80 3.78 1.10 17.78
CA ASP A 80 5.16 1.12 18.23
C ASP A 80 5.97 0.00 17.56
N GLY A 81 7.18 0.33 17.12
CA GLY A 81 8.07 -0.63 16.47
C GLY A 81 7.76 -0.91 14.99
N LEU A 82 6.74 -0.28 14.38
CA LEU A 82 6.44 -0.46 12.95
C LEU A 82 7.64 -0.16 12.05
N ALA A 83 8.44 0.85 12.37
CA ALA A 83 9.65 1.17 11.61
C ALA A 83 10.68 0.02 11.63
N ALA A 84 10.88 -0.60 12.80
CA ALA A 84 11.79 -1.73 12.96
C ALA A 84 11.27 -2.97 12.20
N LEU A 85 9.95 -3.20 12.22
CA LEU A 85 9.31 -4.27 11.47
C LEU A 85 9.51 -4.09 9.96
N LEU A 86 9.23 -2.90 9.42
CA LEU A 86 9.44 -2.58 8.01
C LEU A 86 10.91 -2.68 7.59
N ALA A 87 11.83 -2.28 8.46
CA ALA A 87 13.26 -2.45 8.22
C ALA A 87 13.68 -3.92 8.19
N ALA A 88 13.07 -4.76 9.03
CA ALA A 88 13.31 -6.20 9.06
C ALA A 88 12.75 -6.88 7.80
N ASP A 89 11.55 -6.49 7.34
CA ASP A 89 10.95 -7.00 6.10
C ASP A 89 11.85 -6.73 4.89
N ARG A 90 12.35 -5.50 4.75
CA ARG A 90 13.30 -5.14 3.70
C ARG A 90 14.55 -6.02 3.73
N GLN A 91 15.08 -6.30 4.93
CA GLN A 91 16.26 -7.14 5.10
C GLN A 91 15.99 -8.61 4.76
N ALA A 92 14.85 -9.16 5.21
CA ALA A 92 14.45 -10.53 4.90
C ALA A 92 14.24 -10.74 3.39
N GLU A 93 13.67 -9.74 2.70
CA GLU A 93 13.49 -9.76 1.25
C GLU A 93 14.78 -9.46 0.47
N GLY A 94 15.77 -8.78 1.08
CA GLY A 94 17.09 -8.56 0.52
C GLY A 94 18.06 -9.75 0.69
N GLY A 95 17.88 -10.57 1.74
CA GLY A 95 18.71 -11.72 2.06
C GLY A 95 18.29 -13.05 1.43
N SER A 96 17.13 -13.10 0.75
CA SER A 96 16.63 -14.31 0.12
C SER A 96 17.27 -14.51 -1.27
N VAL A 97 18.39 -15.23 -1.30
CA VAL A 97 18.93 -15.85 -2.53
C VAL A 97 17.87 -16.79 -3.12
N ASP A 98 17.55 -16.53 -4.39
CA ASP A 98 16.75 -17.31 -5.35
C ASP A 98 15.48 -18.04 -4.87
N ARG A 99 14.32 -17.44 -5.20
CA ARG A 99 13.20 -18.19 -5.78
C ARG A 99 12.59 -17.41 -6.94
N PRO A 100 12.38 -18.01 -8.13
CA PRO A 100 11.80 -17.33 -9.27
C PRO A 100 10.29 -17.21 -9.06
N ALA A 101 9.85 -16.15 -8.39
CA ALA A 101 8.44 -15.85 -8.24
C ALA A 101 8.16 -14.44 -8.78
N GLN A 102 7.76 -14.47 -10.05
CA GLN A 102 6.59 -13.77 -10.59
C GLN A 102 6.69 -12.25 -10.72
N ARG A 103 7.12 -11.86 -11.92
CA ARG A 103 6.78 -10.57 -12.54
C ARG A 103 5.25 -10.53 -12.78
N SER A 104 4.70 -9.32 -12.63
CA SER A 104 3.42 -8.81 -13.16
C SER A 104 2.24 -8.73 -12.18
N ALA A 105 2.02 -7.54 -11.61
CA ALA A 105 0.69 -7.03 -11.25
C ALA A 105 0.55 -5.49 -11.21
N LEU A 106 1.49 -4.69 -11.76
CA LEU A 106 1.36 -3.23 -11.70
C LEU A 106 0.59 -2.60 -12.89
N ALA A 107 0.21 -3.39 -13.90
CA ALA A 107 -0.52 -2.86 -15.07
C ALA A 107 -2.05 -3.02 -14.99
N ALA A 108 -2.58 -3.76 -14.00
CA ALA A 108 -4.01 -4.10 -13.92
C ALA A 108 -4.79 -3.24 -12.89
N LEU A 109 -4.10 -2.58 -11.96
CA LEU A 109 -4.72 -1.81 -10.87
C LEU A 109 -4.86 -0.30 -11.16
N TRP A 110 -4.49 0.17 -12.37
CA TRP A 110 -4.61 1.59 -12.73
C TRP A 110 -5.71 1.80 -13.79
N PRO A 111 -6.89 2.33 -13.43
CA PRO A 111 -7.77 2.91 -14.43
C PRO A 111 -7.11 4.18 -14.96
N LYS A 112 -6.75 4.19 -16.26
CA LYS A 112 -6.31 5.41 -16.95
C LYS A 112 -7.33 6.52 -16.70
N PRO A 113 -6.91 7.76 -16.36
CA PRO A 113 -7.85 8.87 -16.27
C PRO A 113 -8.52 9.05 -17.64
N LYS A 114 -9.85 8.89 -17.68
CA LYS A 114 -10.64 9.19 -18.89
C LYS A 114 -10.55 10.69 -19.14
N GLY A 115 -9.74 11.08 -20.12
CA GLY A 115 -9.75 12.42 -20.67
C GLY A 115 -11.16 12.76 -21.16
N ARG A 116 -11.72 13.87 -20.66
CA ARG A 116 -12.84 14.56 -21.29
C ARG A 116 -12.33 15.23 -22.57
N PRO A 117 -13.07 15.09 -23.67
CA PRO A 117 -13.52 16.28 -24.42
C PRO A 117 -15.02 16.51 -24.21
#